data_AF-A0AAP8GYR1-F1
#
_entry.id   AF-A0AAP8GYR1-F1
#
_cell.length_a   1.000
_cell.length_b   1.000
_cell.length_c   1.000
_cell.angle_alpha   90.00
_cell.angle_beta   90.00
_cell.angle_gamma   90.00
#
_symmetry.space_group_name_H-M   'P 1'
#
loop_
_entity.id
_entity.type
_entity.pdbx_description
1 polymer ?
#
loop_
_entity_poly.entity_id
_entity_poly.type
_entity_poly.pdbx_seq_one_letter_code
_entity_poly.pdbx_strand_id
1 'polypeptide(L)' 'MYLYRAVDSEGNTIDFYLSKSRNHKAAKRFFKKALQSFHVSKPRVITVDKNPAYPIAIEQLEEEKGYQWAPKSEG' A
#
# COMPACT_ATOMS: atom_id res chain seq x y z
N MET A 1 -18.08 0.92 -4.05
CA MET A 1 -17.06 1.92 -3.69
C MET A 1 -16.19 1.30 -2.61
N TYR A 2 -14.87 1.49 -2.67
CA TYR A 2 -13.91 0.90 -1.75
C TYR A 2 -12.99 1.98 -1.18
N LEU A 3 -12.80 1.96 0.13
CA LEU A 3 -11.89 2.85 0.84
C LEU A 3 -10.62 2.10 1.19
N TYR A 4 -9.50 2.61 0.71
CA TYR A 4 -8.17 2.23 1.17
C TYR A 4 -7.74 3.21 2.25
N ARG A 5 -7.23 2.70 3.36
CA ARG A 5 -6.70 3.49 4.48
C ARG A 5 -5.33 2.94 4.86
N ALA A 6 -4.36 3.84 5.03
CA ALA A 6 -3.04 3.54 5.54
C ALA A 6 -2.95 4.17 6.92
N VAL A 7 -2.44 3.40 7.87
CA VAL A 7 -2.18 3.87 9.24
C VAL A 7 -0.76 3.50 9.62
N ASP A 8 -0.15 4.28 10.50
CA ASP A 8 1.11 3.91 11.13
C ASP A 8 0.87 2.90 12.27
N SER A 9 1.95 2.52 12.97
CA SER A 9 1.90 1.58 14.09
C SER A 9 1.14 2.10 15.32
N GLU A 10 0.96 3.42 15.43
CA GLU A 10 0.20 4.06 16.50
C GLU A 10 -1.29 4.21 16.13
N GLY A 11 -1.67 3.83 14.91
CA GLY A 11 -3.01 3.95 14.39
C GLY A 11 -3.33 5.33 13.79
N ASN A 12 -2.34 6.23 13.70
CA ASN A 12 -2.52 7.51 13.05
C ASN A 12 -2.70 7.30 11.55
N THR A 13 -3.60 8.05 10.94
CA THR A 13 -3.84 7.93 9.51
C THR A 13 -2.71 8.58 8.73
N ILE A 14 -2.11 7.79 7.84
CA ILE A 14 -1.14 8.23 6.84
C ILE A 14 -1.85 8.80 5.61
N ASP A 15 -2.79 8.04 5.04
CA ASP A 15 -3.50 8.46 3.83
C ASP A 15 -4.79 7.65 3.58
N PHE A 16 -5.63 8.19 2.70
CA PHE A 16 -6.84 7.56 2.20
C PHE A 16 -6.93 7.60 0.68
N TYR A 17 -7.60 6.60 0.11
CA TYR A 17 -7.93 6.58 -1.31
C TYR A 17 -9.27 5.91 -1.56
N LEU A 18 -10.16 6.59 -2.29
CA LEU A 18 -11.44 6.05 -2.71
C LEU A 18 -11.35 5.56 -4.15
N SER A 19 -11.78 4.33 -4.37
CA SER A 19 -11.85 3.70 -5.69
C SER A 19 -13.21 3.07 -5.94
N LYS A 20 -13.65 3.08 -7.20
CA LYS A 20 -14.84 2.34 -7.61
C LYS A 20 -14.61 0.81 -7.61
N SER A 21 -13.36 0.37 -7.72
CA SER A 21 -12.97 -1.06 -7.79
C SER A 21 -11.81 -1.40 -6.83
N ARG A 22 -11.70 -2.69 -6.47
CA ARG A 22 -10.66 -3.23 -5.58
C ARG A 22 -9.47 -3.91 -6.30
N ASN A 23 -9.20 -3.50 -7.54
CA ASN A 23 -8.22 -4.16 -8.41
C ASN A 23 -6.76 -3.76 -8.12
N HIS A 24 -5.81 -4.47 -8.75
CA HIS A 24 -4.37 -4.22 -8.57
C HIS A 24 -3.96 -2.79 -8.97
N LYS A 25 -4.61 -2.19 -9.97
CA LYS A 25 -4.32 -0.80 -10.40
C LYS A 25 -4.68 0.21 -9.30
N ALA A 26 -5.84 0.03 -8.66
CA ALA A 26 -6.26 0.87 -7.54
C ALA A 26 -5.34 0.68 -6.33
N ALA A 27 -4.99 -0.56 -6.01
CA ALA A 27 -4.05 -0.88 -4.93
C ALA A 27 -2.66 -0.26 -5.17
N LYS A 28 -2.10 -0.42 -6.37
CA LYS A 28 -0.79 0.14 -6.74
C LYS A 28 -0.76 1.66 -6.58
N ARG A 29 -1.80 2.35 -7.07
CA ARG A 29 -1.94 3.81 -6.91
C ARG A 29 -1.98 4.22 -5.46
N PHE A 30 -2.74 3.48 -4.64
CA PHE A 30 -2.83 3.75 -3.22
C PHE A 30 -1.49 3.57 -2.51
N PHE A 31 -0.76 2.48 -2.76
CA PHE A 31 0.57 2.27 -2.19
C PHE A 31 1.54 3.39 -2.55
N LYS A 32 1.62 3.81 -3.82
CA LYS A 32 2.46 4.96 -4.21
C LYS A 32 2.11 6.20 -3.40
N LYS A 33 0.82 6.53 -3.34
CA LYS A 33 0.32 7.72 -2.63
C LYS A 33 0.68 7.67 -1.15
N ALA A 34 0.39 6.56 -0.48
CA ALA A 34 0.69 6.39 0.94
C ALA A 34 2.20 6.46 1.22
N LEU A 35 3.03 5.84 0.38
CA LEU A 35 4.49 5.77 0.56
C LEU A 35 5.23 7.06 0.21
N GLN A 36 4.64 7.88 -0.66
CA GLN A 36 5.17 9.20 -1.02
C GLN A 36 4.64 10.30 -0.09
N SER A 37 3.80 9.97 0.89
CA SER A 37 3.33 10.95 1.87
C SER A 37 4.50 11.47 2.69
N PHE A 38 4.59 12.79 2.83
CA PHE A 38 5.75 13.50 3.36
C PHE A 38 6.09 13.19 4.83
N HIS A 39 5.13 12.69 5.61
CA HIS A 39 5.33 12.26 6.99
C HIS A 39 5.72 10.79 7.13
N VAL A 40 5.73 10.04 6.02
CA VAL A 40 6.04 8.62 6.03
C VAL A 40 7.54 8.43 5.87
N SER A 41 8.19 8.02 6.97
CA SER A 41 9.52 7.43 6.88
C SER A 41 9.42 6.09 6.15
N LYS A 42 10.48 5.69 5.43
CA LYS A 42 10.53 4.44 4.67
C LYS A 42 10.11 3.27 5.58
N PRO A 43 8.94 2.64 5.36
CA PRO A 43 8.44 1.64 6.28
C PRO A 43 9.29 0.38 6.21
N ARG A 44 9.58 -0.23 7.36
CA ARG A 44 10.30 -1.51 7.43
C ARG A 44 9.41 -2.70 7.04
N VAL A 45 8.13 -2.64 7.41
CA VAL A 45 7.13 -3.68 7.17
C VAL A 45 5.82 -3.01 6.81
N ILE A 46 5.08 -3.59 5.86
CA ILE A 46 3.69 -3.21 5.59
C ILE A 46 2.83 -4.46 5.75
N THR A 47 1.82 -4.34 6.59
CA THR A 47 0.79 -5.38 6.78
C THR A 47 -0.41 -5.02 5.93
N VAL A 48 -0.89 -5.99 5.16
CA VAL A 48 -2.06 -5.84 4.28
C VAL A 48 -3.04 -6.98 4.53
N ASP A 49 -4.32 -6.77 4.22
CA ASP A 49 -5.28 -7.88 4.21
C ASP A 49 -4.99 -8.87 3.06
N LYS A 50 -5.69 -10.00 3.03
CA LYS A 50 -5.49 -11.07 2.02
C LYS A 50 -6.10 -10.75 0.64
N ASN A 51 -6.26 -9.48 0.27
CA ASN A 51 -6.77 -9.11 -1.04
C ASN A 51 -5.80 -9.56 -2.15
N PRO A 52 -6.25 -10.38 -3.12
CA PRO A 52 -5.40 -10.88 -4.21
C PRO A 52 -4.86 -9.78 -5.13
N ALA A 53 -5.42 -8.55 -5.06
CA ALA A 53 -4.90 -7.40 -5.77
C ALA A 53 -3.56 -6.89 -5.22
N TYR A 54 -3.22 -7.16 -3.94
CA TYR A 54 -2.03 -6.60 -3.31
C TYR A 54 -0.72 -7.23 -3.77
N PRO A 55 -0.57 -8.58 -3.83
CA PRO A 55 0.67 -9.17 -4.33
C PRO A 55 1.06 -8.65 -5.72
N ILE A 56 0.09 -8.58 -6.64
CA ILE A 56 0.30 -8.04 -8.00
C ILE A 56 0.70 -6.56 -7.96
N ALA A 57 0.03 -5.76 -7.13
CA ALA A 57 0.33 -4.34 -7.01
C ALA A 57 1.72 -4.07 -6.42
N ILE A 58 2.16 -4.91 -5.48
CA ILE A 58 3.47 -4.86 -4.84
C ILE A 58 4.57 -5.22 -5.83
N GLU A 59 4.44 -6.36 -6.53
CA GLU A 59 5.42 -6.80 -7.53
C GLU A 59 5.63 -5.71 -8.58
N GLN A 60 4.54 -5.14 -9.08
CA GLN A 60 4.56 -4.02 -10.01
C GLN A 60 5.19 -2.73 -9.45
N LEU A 61 5.29 -2.56 -8.13
CA LEU A 61 5.97 -1.40 -7.50
C LEU A 61 7.45 -1.67 -7.31
N GLU A 62 7.83 -2.90 -6.98
CA GLU A 62 9.23 -3.31 -6.85
C GLU A 62 9.96 -3.20 -8.20
N GLU A 63 9.29 -3.57 -9.30
CA GLU A 63 9.80 -3.41 -10.67
C GLU A 63 10.10 -1.95 -11.06
N GLU A 64 9.37 -0.98 -10.50
CA GLU A 64 9.44 0.43 -10.91
C GLU A 64 10.69 1.18 -10.41
N LYS A 65 11.63 0.52 -9.72
CA LYS A 65 12.86 1.08 -9.11
C LYS A 65 12.57 2.25 -8.15
N GLY A 66 12.75 2.03 -6.85
CA GLY A 66 12.66 3.09 -5.83
C GLY A 66 11.93 2.70 -4.55
N TYR A 67 11.25 1.55 -4.54
CA TYR A 67 10.56 1.03 -3.37
C TYR A 67 11.33 -0.18 -2.81
N GLN A 68 12.12 0.05 -1.76
CA GLN A 68 12.86 -1.00 -1.04
C GLN A 68 12.19 -1.26 0.31
N TRP A 69 11.11 -2.02 0.33
CA TRP A 69 10.52 -2.57 1.55
C TRP A 69 9.87 -3.90 1.19
N ALA A 70 10.03 -4.92 2.03
CA ALA A 70 9.48 -6.25 1.76
C ALA A 70 8.12 -6.37 2.48
N PRO A 71 6.99 -6.52 1.79
CA PRO A 71 5.73 -6.90 2.41
C PRO A 71 5.86 -8.29 3.02
N LYS A 72 5.38 -8.46 4.26
CA LYS A 72 5.06 -9.80 4.76
C LYS A 72 3.58 -10.04 4.51
N SER A 73 3.27 -10.95 3.59
CA SER A 73 1.94 -11.55 3.52
C SER A 73 1.79 -12.50 4.71
N GLU A 74 0.92 -12.17 5.66
CA GLU A 74 0.52 -13.13 6.68
C GLU A 74 -0.51 -14.10 6.08
N GLY A 75 -0.18 -15.40 6.20
CA GLY A 75 -0.92 -16.55 5.68
C GLY A 75 -2.28 -16.77 6.33
#